data_AF-H3GUZ9-F1
#
_entry.id   AF-H3GUZ9-F1
#
_cell.length_a   1.000
_cell.length_b   1.000
_cell.length_c   1.000
_cell.angle_alpha   90.00
_cell.angle_beta   90.00
_cell.angle_gamma   90.00
#
_symmetry.space_group_name_H-M   'P 1'
#
loop_
_entity.id
_entity.type
_entity.pdbx_description
1 polymer ?
#
loop_
_entity_poly.entity_id
_entity_poly.type
_entity_poly.pdbx_seq_one_letter_code
_entity_poly.pdbx_strand_id
1 'polypeptide(L)'
;MQGQVAATGGDDNMVNLWRMREKETKNIMSLSGHQSAVESIVFDPAERKVVAGSQAGSIKVFDLEAGKVSRTLKGHMASTTTVDYHLYGDYVASGSRDTIVKVWDLRTKSCMQTFKGHSSEVTAVSFTPDGRWLTSGDQDGVIKIWDLTAGRLLHEFPDHGGAITSLEFNPEEFILVSSSADRTVRFWDVQEFALIGVTPVDNATTTSMCHTVAEPYSGKYLFCCSQESIRVWSYETAIECHDSVVMPRQKELGI
;
A
#
# COMPACT_ATOMS: atom_id res chain seq x y z
N MET A 1 -26.30 4.34 10.39
CA MET A 1 -25.59 5.40 9.65
C MET A 1 -24.66 4.72 8.67
N GLN A 2 -25.13 4.43 7.45
CA GLN A 2 -24.33 3.75 6.43
C GLN A 2 -23.60 4.79 5.58
N GLY A 3 -22.29 4.69 5.48
CA GLY A 3 -21.45 5.52 4.61
C GLY A 3 -20.00 5.11 4.78
N GLN A 4 -19.30 4.90 3.68
CA GLN A 4 -17.88 4.56 3.66
C GLN A 4 -17.04 5.82 3.86
N VAL A 5 -15.90 5.70 4.53
CA VAL A 5 -14.94 6.79 4.71
C VAL A 5 -13.72 6.49 3.85
N ALA A 6 -13.21 7.51 3.16
CA ALA A 6 -11.94 7.45 2.46
C ALA A 6 -10.98 8.49 3.01
N ALA A 7 -9.68 8.22 2.94
CA ALA A 7 -8.62 9.17 3.26
C ALA A 7 -7.78 9.44 2.03
N THR A 8 -7.33 10.68 1.86
CA THR A 8 -6.44 11.09 0.78
C THR A 8 -5.33 11.98 1.32
N GLY A 9 -4.10 11.73 0.88
CA GLY A 9 -3.00 12.70 0.95
C GLY A 9 -2.91 13.50 -0.35
N GLY A 10 -2.37 14.72 -0.29
CA GLY A 10 -2.17 15.54 -1.47
C GLY A 10 -0.97 16.49 -1.37
N ASP A 11 -0.72 17.19 -2.48
CA ASP A 11 0.31 18.23 -2.62
C ASP A 11 0.05 19.48 -1.77
N ASP A 12 -1.16 19.58 -1.21
CA ASP A 12 -1.55 20.62 -0.25
C ASP A 12 -1.01 20.37 1.17
N ASN A 13 -0.23 19.30 1.36
CA ASN A 13 0.34 18.84 2.63
C ASN A 13 -0.73 18.36 3.64
N MET A 14 -1.97 18.17 3.19
CA MET A 14 -3.09 17.81 4.04
C MET A 14 -3.40 16.32 3.94
N VAL A 15 -3.97 15.81 5.03
CA VAL A 15 -4.71 14.55 5.01
C VAL A 15 -6.19 14.88 5.07
N ASN A 16 -6.94 14.50 4.05
CA ASN A 16 -8.37 14.78 3.92
C ASN A 16 -9.18 13.51 4.11
N LEU A 17 -10.26 13.60 4.90
CA LEU A 17 -11.24 12.53 5.06
C LEU A 17 -12.53 12.88 4.34
N TRP A 18 -13.05 11.88 3.65
CA TRP A 18 -14.23 11.99 2.79
C TRP A 18 -15.27 11.00 3.25
N ARG A 19 -16.50 11.46 3.42
CA ARG A 19 -17.66 10.59 3.53
C ARG A 19 -18.22 10.35 2.14
N MET A 20 -18.36 9.08 1.78
CA MET A 20 -18.93 8.65 0.51
C MET A 20 -20.30 8.02 0.72
N ARG A 21 -21.26 8.43 -0.10
CA ARG A 21 -22.62 7.88 -0.22
C ARG A 21 -22.97 7.81 -1.70
N GLU A 22 -23.98 7.03 -2.04
CA GLU A 22 -24.41 6.75 -3.43
C GLU A 22 -24.50 8.00 -4.34
N LYS A 23 -24.85 9.18 -3.78
CA LYS A 23 -25.01 10.43 -4.53
C LYS A 23 -24.30 11.63 -3.91
N GLU A 24 -23.40 11.40 -2.95
CA GLU A 24 -22.73 12.49 -2.23
C GLU A 24 -21.33 12.07 -1.79
N THR A 25 -20.34 12.85 -2.19
CA THR A 25 -18.98 12.80 -1.63
C THR A 25 -18.71 14.12 -0.93
N LYS A 26 -18.44 14.06 0.37
CA LYS A 26 -18.25 15.27 1.19
C LYS A 26 -16.96 15.15 1.99
N ASN A 27 -16.11 16.17 1.90
CA ASN A 27 -14.99 16.33 2.83
C ASN A 27 -15.55 16.60 4.24
N ILE A 28 -15.17 15.76 5.20
CA ILE A 28 -15.65 15.84 6.58
C ILE A 28 -14.57 16.29 7.56
N MET A 29 -13.30 16.22 7.18
CA MET A 29 -12.17 16.61 8.01
C MET A 29 -10.92 16.84 7.16
N SER A 30 -10.18 17.91 7.47
CA SER A 30 -8.86 18.18 6.90
C SER A 30 -7.84 18.30 8.02
N LEU A 31 -6.86 17.41 8.02
CA LEU A 31 -5.84 17.26 9.04
C LEU A 31 -4.53 17.86 8.55
N SER A 32 -4.11 18.96 9.18
CA SER A 32 -2.82 19.61 8.92
C SER A 32 -1.72 19.05 9.82
N GLY A 33 -0.48 19.15 9.36
CA GLY A 33 0.68 18.84 10.19
C GLY A 33 1.95 18.53 9.42
N HIS A 34 1.83 18.00 8.21
CA HIS A 34 2.94 17.84 7.27
C HIS A 34 3.36 19.19 6.69
N GLN A 35 4.62 19.28 6.26
CA GLN A 35 5.24 20.49 5.68
C GLN A 35 5.59 20.29 4.20
N SER A 36 5.20 19.16 3.64
CA SER A 36 5.41 18.75 2.26
C SER A 36 4.28 17.80 1.84
N ALA A 37 4.21 17.52 0.54
CA ALA A 37 3.21 16.64 -0.04
C ALA A 37 3.13 15.30 0.71
N VAL A 38 1.91 14.80 0.86
CA VAL A 38 1.64 13.48 1.45
C VAL A 38 1.63 12.45 0.33
N GLU A 39 2.59 11.54 0.33
CA GLU A 39 2.78 10.55 -0.73
C GLU A 39 2.09 9.20 -0.43
N SER A 40 1.87 8.89 0.84
CA SER A 40 1.27 7.61 1.25
C SER A 40 0.38 7.77 2.47
N ILE A 41 -0.64 6.93 2.56
CA ILE A 41 -1.66 7.00 3.60
C ILE A 41 -2.25 5.62 3.89
N VAL A 42 -2.49 5.31 5.15
CA VAL A 42 -3.12 4.05 5.58
C VAL A 42 -3.94 4.29 6.86
N PHE A 43 -5.09 3.62 6.98
CA PHE A 43 -5.84 3.57 8.24
C PHE A 43 -5.24 2.54 9.19
N ASP A 44 -5.41 2.73 10.49
CA ASP A 44 -5.26 1.58 11.39
C ASP A 44 -6.45 0.62 11.22
N PRO A 45 -6.30 -0.67 11.59
CA PRO A 45 -7.37 -1.66 11.44
C PRO A 45 -8.69 -1.32 12.16
N ALA A 46 -8.63 -0.46 13.18
CA ALA A 46 -9.80 -0.01 13.93
C ALA A 46 -10.44 1.27 13.34
N GLU A 47 -9.89 1.83 12.27
CA GLU A 47 -10.32 3.08 11.63
C GLU A 47 -10.39 4.29 12.58
N ARG A 48 -9.52 4.32 13.60
CA ARG A 48 -9.42 5.40 14.59
C ARG A 48 -8.26 6.34 14.32
N LYS A 49 -7.29 5.90 13.54
CA LYS A 49 -6.08 6.61 13.19
C LYS A 49 -5.87 6.58 11.69
N VAL A 50 -5.17 7.59 11.21
CA VAL A 50 -4.59 7.60 9.87
C VAL A 50 -3.10 7.84 10.01
N VAL A 51 -2.31 7.04 9.31
CA VAL A 51 -0.88 7.20 9.20
C VAL A 51 -0.56 7.72 7.81
N ALA A 52 0.29 8.74 7.72
CA ALA A 52 0.63 9.36 6.46
C ALA A 52 2.14 9.64 6.35
N GLY A 53 2.74 9.19 5.25
CA GLY A 53 4.12 9.46 4.86
C GLY A 53 4.21 10.69 3.95
N SER A 54 5.27 11.47 4.10
CA SER A 54 5.46 12.73 3.37
C SER A 54 6.75 12.75 2.54
N GLN A 55 6.79 13.64 1.55
CA GLN A 55 7.96 13.89 0.71
C GLN A 55 9.21 14.32 1.50
N ALA A 56 9.02 14.93 2.68
CA ALA A 56 10.12 15.29 3.59
C ALA A 56 10.64 14.12 4.45
N GLY A 57 10.19 12.88 4.22
CA GLY A 57 10.60 11.69 4.97
C GLY A 57 10.00 11.59 6.38
N SER A 58 9.06 12.48 6.71
CA SER A 58 8.33 12.41 7.98
C SER A 58 7.10 11.55 7.85
N ILE A 59 6.80 10.78 8.90
CA ILE A 59 5.56 10.00 9.03
C ILE A 59 4.77 10.58 10.20
N LYS A 60 3.48 10.80 10.00
CA LYS A 60 2.58 11.29 11.04
C LYS A 60 1.45 10.33 11.26
N VAL A 61 1.09 10.16 12.54
CA VAL A 61 -0.10 9.45 12.95
C VAL A 61 -1.10 10.50 13.42
N PHE A 62 -2.28 10.50 12.83
CA PHE A 62 -3.39 11.36 13.17
C PHE A 62 -4.41 10.56 13.96
N ASP A 63 -4.90 11.15 15.04
CA ASP A 63 -6.04 10.62 15.79
C ASP A 63 -7.32 11.25 15.22
N LEU A 64 -8.24 10.41 14.74
CA LEU A 64 -9.44 10.87 14.05
C LEU A 64 -10.52 11.40 15.00
N GLU A 65 -10.51 10.97 16.25
CA GLU A 65 -11.43 11.46 17.28
C GLU A 65 -11.02 12.85 17.75
N ALA A 66 -9.71 13.04 17.97
CA ALA A 66 -9.14 14.32 18.38
C ALA A 66 -8.89 15.29 17.21
N GLY A 67 -8.93 14.81 15.96
CA GLY A 67 -8.71 15.60 14.75
C GLY A 67 -7.33 16.24 14.66
N LYS A 68 -6.28 15.57 15.18
CA LYS A 68 -4.93 16.15 15.27
C LYS A 68 -3.82 15.11 15.17
N VAL A 69 -2.60 15.58 14.91
CA VAL A 69 -1.38 14.76 14.96
C VAL A 69 -1.20 14.23 16.39
N SER A 70 -1.20 12.90 16.54
CA SER A 70 -0.91 12.22 17.80
C SER A 70 0.56 11.81 17.90
N ARG A 71 1.20 11.46 16.78
CA ARG A 71 2.63 11.10 16.72
C ARG A 71 3.31 11.64 15.47
N THR A 72 4.61 11.87 15.57
CA THR A 72 5.48 12.19 14.44
C THR A 72 6.72 11.30 14.54
N LEU A 73 6.99 10.53 13.50
CA LEU A 73 8.11 9.61 13.39
C LEU A 73 9.09 10.23 12.39
N LYS A 74 10.36 10.35 12.78
CA LYS A 74 11.43 10.93 11.98
C LYS A 74 12.59 9.96 11.92
N GLY A 75 13.19 9.80 10.75
CA GLY A 75 14.39 8.97 10.58
C GLY A 75 14.68 8.54 9.15
N HIS A 76 13.76 8.69 8.21
CA HIS A 76 14.09 8.63 6.79
C HIS A 76 14.81 9.90 6.34
N MET A 77 15.73 9.73 5.39
CA MET A 77 16.57 10.82 4.86
C MET A 77 16.06 11.36 3.52
N ALA A 78 15.02 10.73 2.97
CA ALA A 78 14.33 11.14 1.74
C ALA A 78 12.82 10.86 1.88
N SER A 79 12.06 11.10 0.81
CA SER A 79 10.61 10.92 0.78
C SER A 79 10.16 9.55 1.31
N THR A 80 9.12 9.53 2.13
CA THR A 80 8.42 8.31 2.54
C THR A 80 7.31 8.01 1.53
N THR A 81 7.64 7.14 0.59
CA THR A 81 6.84 6.77 -0.58
C THR A 81 5.69 5.82 -0.25
N THR A 82 5.81 5.05 0.82
CA THR A 82 4.86 4.00 1.16
C THR A 82 4.81 3.77 2.67
N VAL A 83 3.63 3.47 3.19
CA VAL A 83 3.39 3.09 4.58
C VAL A 83 2.36 1.97 4.63
N ASP A 84 2.49 1.10 5.63
CA ASP A 84 1.49 0.07 5.93
C ASP A 84 1.32 -0.09 7.45
N TYR A 85 0.15 -0.52 7.89
CA TYR A 85 -0.22 -0.68 9.30
C TYR A 85 -0.36 -2.16 9.66
N HIS A 86 0.30 -2.57 10.73
CA HIS A 86 0.28 -3.95 11.17
C HIS A 86 -1.08 -4.35 11.76
N LEU A 87 -1.65 -5.47 11.32
CA LEU A 87 -3.02 -5.88 11.66
C LEU A 87 -3.27 -6.07 13.17
N TYR A 88 -2.31 -6.66 13.89
CA TYR A 88 -2.49 -7.05 15.30
C TYR A 88 -1.83 -6.11 16.32
N GLY A 89 -1.15 -5.05 15.88
CA GLY A 89 -0.29 -4.27 16.76
C GLY A 89 -0.14 -2.83 16.31
N ASP A 90 0.25 -1.96 17.23
CA ASP A 90 0.49 -0.54 16.97
C ASP A 90 1.86 -0.34 16.31
N TYR A 91 2.09 -1.05 15.19
CA TYR A 91 3.30 -0.96 14.37
C TYR A 91 2.98 -0.42 12.98
N VAL A 92 3.91 0.37 12.46
CA VAL A 92 3.85 0.92 11.10
C VAL A 92 5.11 0.51 10.36
N ALA A 93 4.98 0.03 9.13
CA ALA A 93 6.08 -0.10 8.20
C ALA A 93 6.14 1.11 7.29
N SER A 94 7.34 1.49 6.86
CA SER A 94 7.53 2.53 5.86
C SER A 94 8.69 2.22 4.93
N GLY A 95 8.49 2.52 3.64
CA GLY A 95 9.53 2.53 2.61
C GLY A 95 9.85 3.96 2.18
N SER A 96 11.06 4.17 1.68
CA SER A 96 11.53 5.48 1.29
C SER A 96 12.47 5.46 0.08
N ARG A 97 12.58 6.61 -0.57
CA ARG A 97 13.60 6.88 -1.60
C ARG A 97 15.04 6.83 -1.09
N ASP A 98 15.24 6.77 0.23
CA ASP A 98 16.55 6.51 0.82
C ASP A 98 16.98 5.03 0.78
N THR A 99 16.19 4.18 0.09
CA THR A 99 16.36 2.73 -0.09
C THR A 99 16.18 1.89 1.18
N ILE A 100 15.73 2.52 2.27
CA ILE A 100 15.54 1.87 3.57
C ILE A 100 14.08 1.54 3.82
N VAL A 101 13.85 0.39 4.46
CA VAL A 101 12.57 0.04 5.08
C VAL A 101 12.70 0.17 6.59
N LYS A 102 11.72 0.81 7.24
CA LYS A 102 11.68 0.97 8.70
C LYS A 102 10.38 0.41 9.26
N VAL A 103 10.48 -0.16 10.46
CA VAL A 103 9.31 -0.53 11.26
C VAL A 103 9.33 0.26 12.55
N TRP A 104 8.20 0.87 12.87
CA TRP A 104 8.03 1.79 13.98
C TRP A 104 7.08 1.21 15.01
N ASP A 105 7.46 1.24 16.28
CA ASP A 105 6.54 0.97 17.38
C ASP A 105 5.91 2.30 17.81
N LEU A 106 4.60 2.43 17.57
CA LEU A 106 3.87 3.64 17.89
C LEU A 106 3.75 3.84 19.40
N ARG A 107 3.68 2.78 20.20
CA ARG A 107 3.58 2.86 21.67
C ARG A 107 4.85 3.44 22.26
N THR A 108 6.01 2.94 21.85
CA THR A 108 7.32 3.43 22.35
C THR A 108 7.84 4.65 21.59
N LYS A 109 7.23 5.01 20.45
CA LYS A 109 7.63 6.12 19.58
C LYS A 109 9.05 5.94 19.02
N SER A 110 9.44 4.71 18.73
CA SER A 110 10.80 4.37 18.33
C SER A 110 10.83 3.56 17.04
N CYS A 111 11.96 3.62 16.33
CA CYS A 111 12.23 2.74 15.19
C CYS A 111 12.69 1.39 15.74
N MET A 112 11.85 0.36 15.57
CA MET A 112 12.09 -1.00 16.05
C MET A 112 13.05 -1.76 15.13
N GLN A 113 12.83 -1.65 13.81
CA GLN A 113 13.68 -2.28 12.80
C GLN A 113 14.06 -1.29 11.71
N THR A 114 15.28 -1.45 11.19
CA THR A 114 15.79 -0.75 10.00
C THR A 114 16.40 -1.79 9.07
N PHE A 115 15.72 -2.06 7.96
CA PHE A 115 16.17 -3.00 6.95
C PHE A 115 16.91 -2.27 5.84
N LYS A 116 18.15 -2.69 5.59
CA LYS A 116 19.00 -2.22 4.49
C LYS A 116 19.16 -3.37 3.50
N GLY A 117 19.13 -3.09 2.21
CA GLY A 117 19.41 -4.10 1.19
C GLY A 117 18.83 -3.83 -0.19
N HIS A 118 17.88 -2.90 -0.33
CA HIS A 118 17.46 -2.44 -1.66
C HIS A 118 18.54 -1.55 -2.30
N SER A 119 18.76 -1.73 -3.60
CA SER A 119 19.66 -0.90 -4.42
C SER A 119 19.00 0.39 -4.90
N SER A 120 17.67 0.42 -4.88
CA SER A 120 16.84 1.49 -5.44
C SER A 120 15.79 1.96 -4.44
N GLU A 121 15.05 2.99 -4.83
CA GLU A 121 13.98 3.57 -4.02
C GLU A 121 12.95 2.50 -3.65
N VAL A 122 12.60 2.38 -2.36
CA VAL A 122 11.50 1.49 -1.95
C VAL A 122 10.19 2.17 -2.33
N THR A 123 9.32 1.46 -3.03
CA THR A 123 8.07 2.00 -3.59
C THR A 123 6.82 1.36 -3.01
N ALA A 124 6.94 0.17 -2.41
CA ALA A 124 5.83 -0.53 -1.76
C ALA A 124 6.31 -1.29 -0.51
N VAL A 125 5.46 -1.36 0.51
CA VAL A 125 5.64 -2.24 1.68
C VAL A 125 4.29 -2.86 2.06
N SER A 126 4.30 -4.09 2.57
CA SER A 126 3.08 -4.73 3.08
C SER A 126 3.41 -5.79 4.15
N PHE A 127 2.69 -5.76 5.28
CA PHE A 127 2.80 -6.78 6.32
C PHE A 127 2.16 -8.10 5.86
N THR A 128 2.75 -9.23 6.24
CA THR A 128 2.07 -10.52 6.06
C THR A 128 0.81 -10.58 6.94
N PRO A 129 -0.22 -11.35 6.54
CA PRO A 129 -1.47 -11.45 7.29
C PRO A 129 -1.29 -11.92 8.74
N ASP A 130 -0.31 -12.77 9.02
CA ASP A 130 0.04 -13.19 10.39
C ASP A 130 0.90 -12.19 11.17
N GLY A 131 1.34 -11.10 10.53
CA GLY A 131 2.18 -10.07 11.12
C GLY A 131 3.61 -10.49 11.43
N ARG A 132 4.07 -11.67 10.95
CA ARG A 132 5.44 -12.14 11.25
C ARG A 132 6.48 -11.50 10.35
N TRP A 133 6.14 -11.25 9.09
CA TRP A 133 7.07 -10.74 8.08
C TRP A 133 6.58 -9.45 7.46
N LEU A 134 7.48 -8.80 6.75
CA LEU A 134 7.22 -7.61 5.95
C LEU A 134 7.74 -7.86 4.55
N THR A 135 6.95 -7.51 3.53
CA THR A 135 7.41 -7.46 2.15
C THR A 135 7.71 -6.02 1.76
N SER A 136 8.69 -5.84 0.89
CA SER A 136 8.98 -4.53 0.29
C SER A 136 9.37 -4.68 -1.17
N GLY A 137 8.92 -3.75 -2.00
CA GLY A 137 9.22 -3.68 -3.42
C GLY A 137 9.95 -2.38 -3.75
N ASP A 138 10.86 -2.43 -4.72
CA ASP A 138 11.62 -1.25 -5.15
C ASP A 138 11.42 -0.87 -6.62
N GLN A 139 12.03 0.25 -6.98
CA GLN A 139 12.02 0.84 -8.31
C GLN A 139 12.74 -0.02 -9.38
N ASP A 140 13.59 -0.98 -8.97
CA ASP A 140 14.27 -1.90 -9.90
C ASP A 140 13.47 -3.18 -10.14
N GLY A 141 12.32 -3.35 -9.47
CA GLY A 141 11.46 -4.53 -9.62
C GLY A 141 11.81 -5.67 -8.66
N VAL A 142 12.61 -5.40 -7.63
CA VAL A 142 12.99 -6.41 -6.64
C VAL A 142 12.01 -6.38 -5.48
N ILE A 143 11.45 -7.54 -5.13
CA ILE A 143 10.68 -7.73 -3.90
C ILE A 143 11.55 -8.43 -2.87
N LYS A 144 11.55 -7.96 -1.61
CA LYS A 144 12.26 -8.58 -0.49
C LYS A 144 11.30 -8.93 0.63
N ILE A 145 11.58 -10.04 1.32
CA ILE A 145 10.81 -10.51 2.49
C ILE A 145 11.71 -10.44 3.72
N TRP A 146 11.24 -9.77 4.77
CA TRP A 146 11.98 -9.49 5.99
C TRP A 146 11.34 -10.17 7.18
N ASP A 147 12.16 -10.80 8.03
CA ASP A 147 11.74 -11.29 9.33
C ASP A 147 11.76 -10.14 10.35
N LEU A 148 10.59 -9.81 10.91
CA LEU A 148 10.46 -8.71 11.87
C LEU A 148 11.11 -9.02 13.22
N THR A 149 11.13 -10.30 13.61
CA THR A 149 11.67 -10.73 14.90
C THR A 149 13.19 -10.86 14.82
N ALA A 150 13.70 -11.55 13.79
CA ALA A 150 15.12 -11.76 13.61
C ALA A 150 15.84 -10.54 13.02
N GLY A 151 15.11 -9.60 12.41
CA GLY A 151 15.69 -8.37 11.85
C GLY A 151 16.53 -8.62 10.59
N ARG A 152 16.20 -9.64 9.79
CA ARG A 152 17.01 -10.06 8.63
C ARG A 152 16.18 -10.33 7.38
N LEU A 153 16.84 -10.26 6.23
CA LEU A 153 16.29 -10.71 4.95
C LEU A 153 16.08 -12.24 4.98
N LEU A 154 14.90 -12.68 4.54
CA LEU A 154 14.55 -14.08 4.36
C LEU A 154 14.70 -14.51 2.90
N HIS A 155 14.16 -13.71 1.99
CA HIS A 155 14.14 -14.03 0.57
C HIS A 155 14.04 -12.78 -0.31
N GLU A 156 14.35 -12.94 -1.60
CA GLU A 156 14.31 -11.91 -2.62
C GLU A 156 13.77 -12.46 -3.94
N PHE A 157 12.85 -11.74 -4.57
CA PHE A 157 12.30 -12.02 -5.89
C PHE A 157 12.73 -10.94 -6.88
N PRO A 158 13.72 -11.19 -7.74
CA PRO A 158 14.22 -10.26 -8.74
C PRO A 158 13.55 -10.44 -10.12
N ASP A 159 12.32 -10.94 -10.16
CA ASP A 159 11.73 -11.39 -11.42
C ASP A 159 10.96 -10.31 -12.19
N HIS A 160 10.54 -9.20 -11.55
CA HIS A 160 9.88 -8.10 -12.26
C HIS A 160 10.87 -7.32 -13.11
N GLY A 161 10.45 -6.92 -14.31
CA GLY A 161 11.29 -6.18 -15.26
C GLY A 161 11.23 -4.66 -15.10
N GLY A 162 10.61 -4.17 -14.02
CA GLY A 162 10.40 -2.75 -13.76
C GLY A 162 9.85 -2.50 -12.36
N ALA A 163 9.80 -1.22 -11.98
CA ALA A 163 9.42 -0.76 -10.65
C ALA A 163 8.17 -1.45 -10.10
N ILE A 164 8.25 -1.92 -8.86
CA ILE A 164 7.07 -2.37 -8.12
C ILE A 164 6.21 -1.15 -7.81
N THR A 165 4.93 -1.20 -8.18
CA THR A 165 4.00 -0.07 -7.98
C THR A 165 3.05 -0.30 -6.81
N SER A 166 2.77 -1.55 -6.46
CA SER A 166 1.97 -1.91 -5.28
C SER A 166 2.27 -3.34 -4.84
N LEU A 167 2.11 -3.59 -3.53
CA LEU A 167 2.18 -4.89 -2.88
C LEU A 167 0.97 -5.04 -1.97
N GLU A 168 0.22 -6.13 -2.12
CA GLU A 168 -1.00 -6.40 -1.36
C GLU A 168 -1.08 -7.88 -1.03
N PHE A 169 -1.50 -8.22 0.19
CA PHE A 169 -1.72 -9.62 0.59
C PHE A 169 -3.18 -10.01 0.47
N ASN A 170 -3.42 -11.24 0.00
CA ASN A 170 -4.66 -11.94 0.33
C ASN A 170 -4.56 -12.47 1.78
N PRO A 171 -5.43 -12.01 2.71
CA PRO A 171 -5.34 -12.37 4.12
C PRO A 171 -5.59 -13.86 4.42
N GLU A 172 -6.29 -14.59 3.55
CA GLU A 172 -6.65 -16.00 3.80
C GLU A 172 -5.58 -16.98 3.29
N GLU A 173 -4.98 -16.70 2.13
CA GLU A 173 -4.14 -17.68 1.40
C GLU A 173 -2.64 -17.38 1.47
N PHE A 174 -2.20 -16.34 2.21
CA PHE A 174 -0.79 -15.90 2.23
C PHE A 174 -0.21 -15.57 0.84
N ILE A 175 -1.07 -15.31 -0.14
CA ILE A 175 -0.63 -14.95 -1.48
C ILE A 175 -0.32 -13.45 -1.49
N LEU A 176 0.93 -13.11 -1.76
CA LEU A 176 1.32 -11.75 -2.10
C LEU A 176 0.95 -11.49 -3.56
N VAL A 177 0.36 -10.34 -3.81
CA VAL A 177 0.18 -9.82 -5.16
C VAL A 177 1.06 -8.59 -5.35
N SER A 178 1.81 -8.57 -6.44
CA SER A 178 2.61 -7.41 -6.84
C SER A 178 2.18 -6.91 -8.21
N SER A 179 2.16 -5.58 -8.36
CA SER A 179 2.02 -4.92 -9.66
C SER A 179 3.30 -4.19 -10.01
N SER A 180 3.60 -4.10 -11.31
CA SER A 180 4.81 -3.46 -11.77
C SER A 180 4.60 -2.60 -13.02
N ALA A 181 5.51 -1.63 -13.18
CA ALA A 181 5.70 -0.87 -14.41
C ALA A 181 6.11 -1.76 -15.61
N ASP A 182 6.48 -3.03 -15.39
CA ASP A 182 6.65 -4.02 -16.46
C ASP A 182 5.33 -4.47 -17.11
N ARG A 183 4.19 -3.95 -16.62
CA ARG A 183 2.82 -4.24 -17.07
C ARG A 183 2.38 -5.66 -16.73
N THR A 184 2.88 -6.22 -15.63
CA THR A 184 2.43 -7.50 -15.09
C THR A 184 1.92 -7.34 -13.66
N VAL A 185 0.95 -8.19 -13.33
CA VAL A 185 0.62 -8.54 -11.95
C VAL A 185 1.13 -9.94 -11.69
N ARG A 186 1.78 -10.14 -10.55
CA ARG A 186 2.34 -11.44 -10.15
C ARG A 186 1.84 -11.86 -8.79
N PHE A 187 1.76 -13.18 -8.62
CA PHE A 187 1.20 -13.83 -7.44
C PHE A 187 2.26 -14.72 -6.85
N TRP A 188 2.52 -14.56 -5.56
CA TRP A 188 3.62 -15.23 -4.87
C TRP A 188 3.09 -15.97 -3.65
N ASP A 189 3.52 -17.21 -3.50
CA ASP A 189 3.44 -17.94 -2.26
C ASP A 189 4.60 -17.47 -1.39
N VAL A 190 4.31 -16.72 -0.32
CA VAL A 190 5.37 -16.24 0.57
C VAL A 190 5.83 -17.31 1.56
N GLN A 191 5.05 -18.38 1.79
CA GLN A 191 5.47 -19.46 2.69
C GLN A 191 6.48 -20.37 1.99
N GLU A 192 6.24 -20.66 0.71
CA GLU A 192 7.12 -21.50 -0.12
C GLU A 192 8.17 -20.68 -0.89
N PHE A 193 8.12 -19.34 -0.78
CA PHE A 193 8.94 -18.41 -1.54
C PHE A 193 8.92 -18.69 -3.05
N ALA A 194 7.72 -18.80 -3.63
CA ALA A 194 7.54 -19.23 -5.00
C ALA A 194 6.61 -18.30 -5.80
N LEU A 195 6.94 -18.09 -7.08
CA LEU A 195 6.04 -17.45 -8.04
C LEU A 195 4.95 -18.46 -8.46
N ILE A 196 3.68 -18.12 -8.20
CA ILE A 196 2.52 -18.96 -8.52
C ILE A 196 1.99 -18.61 -9.92
N GLY A 197 1.99 -17.32 -10.28
CA GLY A 197 1.36 -16.88 -11.52
C GLY A 197 1.77 -15.48 -11.95
N VAL A 198 1.66 -15.23 -13.26
CA VAL A 198 1.92 -13.94 -13.90
C VAL A 198 0.77 -13.63 -14.85
N THR A 199 0.20 -12.44 -14.74
CA THR A 199 -0.86 -11.98 -15.63
C THR A 199 -0.48 -10.62 -16.24
N PRO A 200 -0.51 -10.47 -17.59
CA PRO A 200 -0.31 -9.17 -18.22
C PRO A 200 -1.45 -8.20 -17.90
N VAL A 201 -1.11 -6.92 -17.75
CA VAL A 201 -2.07 -5.82 -17.63
C VAL A 201 -1.92 -4.96 -18.88
N ASP A 202 -2.79 -5.19 -19.87
CA ASP A 202 -2.90 -4.45 -21.15
C ASP A 202 -1.63 -3.74 -21.67
N ASN A 203 -1.76 -2.53 -22.22
CA ASN A 203 -0.63 -1.72 -22.68
C ASN A 203 -0.18 -0.71 -21.62
N ALA A 204 -0.87 -0.62 -20.48
CA ALA A 204 -0.67 0.41 -19.48
C ALA A 204 -0.05 -0.15 -18.19
N THR A 205 0.78 0.67 -17.56
CA THR A 205 1.34 0.36 -16.24
C THR A 205 0.24 0.39 -15.18
N THR A 206 0.17 -0.65 -14.35
CA THR A 206 -0.69 -0.65 -13.16
C THR A 206 -0.17 0.39 -12.18
N THR A 207 -1.02 1.34 -11.81
CA THR A 207 -0.64 2.46 -10.94
C THR A 207 -0.97 2.18 -9.48
N SER A 208 -1.97 1.34 -9.21
CA SER A 208 -2.35 0.95 -7.86
C SER A 208 -3.10 -0.38 -7.87
N MET A 209 -3.05 -1.07 -6.74
CA MET A 209 -3.89 -2.22 -6.45
C MET A 209 -4.57 -1.98 -5.12
N CYS A 210 -5.77 -2.51 -4.97
CA CYS A 210 -6.42 -2.66 -3.69
C CYS A 210 -7.25 -3.94 -3.72
N HIS A 211 -7.40 -4.57 -2.57
CA HIS A 211 -8.36 -5.65 -2.41
C HIS A 211 -9.63 -5.09 -1.77
N THR A 212 -10.79 -5.63 -2.13
CA THR A 212 -12.01 -5.35 -1.35
C THR A 212 -12.07 -6.34 -0.20
N VAL A 213 -12.30 -5.83 1.01
CA VAL A 213 -12.70 -6.66 2.15
C VAL A 213 -14.20 -6.44 2.32
N ALA A 214 -15.01 -7.36 1.80
CA ALA A 214 -16.42 -7.42 2.14
C ALA A 214 -16.57 -8.31 3.38
N GLU A 215 -17.30 -7.84 4.39
CA GLU A 215 -17.57 -8.69 5.55
C GLU A 215 -18.33 -9.97 5.16
N PRO A 216 -18.02 -11.11 5.80
CA PRO A 216 -16.94 -11.30 6.76
C PRO A 216 -15.74 -11.94 6.05
N TYR A 217 -14.77 -11.13 5.64
CA TYR A 217 -13.41 -11.55 5.28
C TYR A 217 -13.21 -12.50 4.09
N SER A 218 -14.10 -12.53 3.11
CA SER A 218 -13.71 -13.17 1.84
C SER A 218 -12.87 -12.18 1.04
N GLY A 219 -11.54 -12.37 1.01
CA GLY A 219 -10.62 -11.83 -0.01
C GLY A 219 -10.96 -12.40 -1.39
N LYS A 220 -12.20 -12.19 -1.84
CA LYS A 220 -12.79 -12.84 -3.01
C LYS A 220 -12.34 -12.14 -4.29
N TYR A 221 -12.08 -10.84 -4.19
CA TYR A 221 -11.74 -10.03 -5.36
C TYR A 221 -10.59 -9.05 -5.12
N LEU A 222 -9.66 -9.03 -6.07
CA LEU A 222 -8.62 -8.02 -6.20
C LEU A 222 -9.00 -7.02 -7.28
N PHE A 223 -8.87 -5.74 -6.95
CA PHE A 223 -9.06 -4.65 -7.88
C PHE A 223 -7.69 -4.12 -8.29
N CYS A 224 -7.43 -4.14 -9.58
CA CYS A 224 -6.23 -3.56 -10.18
C CYS A 224 -6.64 -2.31 -10.95
N CYS A 225 -6.00 -1.18 -10.67
CA CYS A 225 -6.24 0.07 -11.37
C CYS A 225 -4.99 0.43 -12.19
N SER A 226 -5.18 0.56 -13.50
CA SER A 226 -4.21 1.14 -14.42
C SER A 226 -4.72 2.48 -14.94
N GLN A 227 -3.88 3.18 -15.70
CA GLN A 227 -4.30 4.41 -16.38
C GLN A 227 -5.45 4.17 -17.37
N GLU A 228 -5.58 2.96 -17.90
CA GLU A 228 -6.54 2.63 -18.96
C GLU A 228 -7.74 1.83 -18.47
N SER A 229 -7.64 1.12 -17.35
CA SER A 229 -8.75 0.29 -16.89
C SER A 229 -8.72 -0.05 -15.39
N ILE A 230 -9.88 -0.40 -14.86
CA ILE A 230 -10.01 -1.10 -13.58
C ILE A 230 -10.37 -2.56 -13.89
N ARG A 231 -9.64 -3.52 -13.31
CA ARG A 231 -9.87 -4.96 -13.47
C ARG A 231 -10.19 -5.63 -12.14
N VAL A 232 -11.03 -6.66 -12.19
CA VAL A 232 -11.45 -7.46 -11.04
C VAL A 232 -10.98 -8.89 -11.22
N TRP A 233 -10.19 -9.40 -10.27
CA TRP A 233 -9.66 -10.76 -10.26
C TRP A 233 -10.27 -11.56 -9.11
N SER A 234 -10.41 -12.88 -9.22
CA SER A 234 -10.75 -13.74 -8.07
C SER A 234 -9.71 -14.83 -7.82
N TYR A 235 -9.74 -15.38 -6.61
CA TYR A 235 -8.80 -16.39 -6.12
C TYR A 235 -9.44 -17.79 -5.95
N GLU A 236 -10.73 -17.97 -6.30
CA GLU A 236 -11.53 -19.15 -5.88
C GLU A 236 -11.11 -20.49 -6.52
N THR A 237 -10.56 -20.49 -7.74
CA THR A 237 -10.17 -21.74 -8.44
C THR A 237 -8.95 -21.61 -9.34
N ALA A 238 -8.70 -20.41 -9.87
CA ALA A 238 -7.55 -20.01 -10.68
C ALA A 238 -7.44 -18.48 -10.67
N ILE A 239 -6.25 -17.94 -10.93
CA ILE A 239 -6.04 -16.49 -11.07
C ILE A 239 -6.65 -16.06 -12.42
N GLU A 240 -7.88 -15.55 -12.38
CA GLU A 240 -8.63 -15.14 -13.57
C GLU A 240 -9.24 -13.74 -13.41
N CYS A 241 -9.23 -12.96 -14.50
CA CYS A 241 -9.85 -11.65 -14.57
C CYS A 241 -11.34 -11.83 -14.91
N HIS A 242 -12.22 -11.48 -13.99
CA HIS A 242 -13.67 -11.61 -14.14
C HIS A 242 -14.29 -10.44 -14.91
N ASP A 243 -13.80 -9.22 -14.69
CA ASP A 243 -14.38 -8.02 -15.29
C ASP A 243 -13.34 -6.93 -15.50
N SER A 244 -13.61 -6.02 -16.45
CA SER A 244 -12.77 -4.87 -16.75
C SER A 244 -13.59 -3.66 -17.20
N VAL A 245 -13.40 -2.53 -16.54
CA VAL A 245 -13.94 -1.23 -16.94
C VAL A 245 -12.83 -0.42 -17.60
N VAL A 246 -12.97 -0.11 -18.89
CA VAL A 246 -12.00 0.71 -19.64
C VAL A 246 -12.32 2.19 -19.46
N MET A 247 -11.30 2.98 -19.12
CA MET A 247 -11.40 4.42 -19.00
C MET A 247 -11.41 5.06 -20.39
N PRO A 248 -12.36 5.94 -20.71
CA PRO A 248 -12.44 6.57 -22.01
C PRO A 248 -11.22 7.46 -22.27
N ARG A 249 -10.57 7.29 -23.42
CA ARG A 249 -9.50 8.19 -23.85
C ARG A 249 -10.10 9.54 -24.19
N GLN A 250 -9.44 10.62 -23.77
CA GLN A 250 -9.87 12.02 -23.86
C GLN A 250 -10.21 12.54 -25.29
N LYS A 251 -10.15 11.70 -26.33
CA LYS A 251 -10.53 12.03 -27.72
C LYS A 251 -12.00 11.75 -28.07
N GLU A 252 -12.81 11.19 -27.17
CA GLU A 252 -14.24 10.93 -27.44
C GLU A 252 -15.21 11.94 -26.79
N LEU A 253 -14.70 12.94 -26.06
CA LEU A 253 -15.51 14.07 -25.61
C LEU A 253 -15.47 15.18 -26.67
N GLY A 254 -16.21 14.96 -27.76
CA GLY A 254 -16.57 16.02 -28.70
C GLY A 254 -17.65 16.90 -28.10
N ILE A 255 -17.26 17.98 -27.41
CA ILE A 255 -18.08 19.18 -27.20
C ILE A 255 -17.16 20.41 -27.26
#